data_AF-A0A7W1LK37-F1
#
_entry.id   AF-A0A7W1LK37-F1
#
_cell.length_a   1.000
_cell.length_b   1.000
_cell.length_c   1.000
_cell.angle_alpha   90.00
_cell.angle_beta   90.00
_cell.angle_gamma   90.00
#
_symmetry.space_group_name_H-M   'P 1'
#
loop_
_entity.id
_entity.type
_entity.pdbx_description
1 polymer ?
#
loop_
_entity_poly.entity_id
_entity_poly.type
_entity_poly.pdbx_seq_one_letter_code
_entity_poly.pdbx_strand_id
1 'polypeptide(L)'
;LGFAAVDDVRRRVQQESTGHRGRRDDPLYAIRRVLRRGAEHLSEHAWARLLAGLDAGDVDQQIGQAWIAAQDLRRIYASASPAQAQARLYAWMVHCADSGVPELRRLATTIDSWTAEFLAYFTTGGISNGPTEAMNLLIKKIKRVGHGFRNFDNYRLRLLLHCGVDWQTHQTTPLRARLPRLAA
;
A
#
# COMPACT_ATOMS: atom_id res chain seq x y z
N LEU A 1 -0.99 2.54 6.13
CA LEU A 1 -2.01 3.10 7.04
C LEU A 1 -3.01 4.00 6.28
N GLY A 2 -2.57 5.09 5.63
CA GLY A 2 -3.47 6.00 4.90
C GLY A 2 -4.45 5.32 3.92
N PHE A 3 -3.95 4.59 2.91
CA PHE A 3 -4.85 3.90 1.95
C PHE A 3 -5.72 2.79 2.56
N ALA A 4 -5.34 2.25 3.71
CA ALA A 4 -6.21 1.30 4.43
C ALA A 4 -7.42 2.03 5.03
N ALA A 5 -7.21 3.22 5.62
CA ALA A 5 -8.30 4.07 6.08
C ALA A 5 -9.24 4.47 4.93
N VAL A 6 -8.71 4.82 3.75
CA VAL A 6 -9.53 5.09 2.55
C VAL A 6 -10.43 3.91 2.21
N ASP A 7 -9.90 2.69 2.25
CA ASP A 7 -10.69 1.48 1.99
C ASP A 7 -11.76 1.23 3.05
N ASP A 8 -11.47 1.53 4.31
CA ASP A 8 -12.41 1.37 5.41
C ASP A 8 -13.56 2.39 5.30
N VAL A 9 -13.26 3.66 5.02
CA VAL A 9 -14.28 4.69 4.75
C VAL A 9 -15.15 4.26 3.57
N ARG A 10 -14.51 3.88 2.45
CA ARG A 10 -15.21 3.42 1.25
C ARG A 10 -16.13 2.23 1.53
N ARG A 11 -15.69 1.26 2.35
CA ARG A 11 -16.53 0.10 2.72
C ARG A 11 -17.71 0.52 3.57
N ARG A 12 -17.51 1.40 4.55
CA ARG A 12 -18.57 1.90 5.44
C ARG A 12 -19.61 2.70 4.65
N VAL A 13 -19.18 3.75 3.96
CA VAL A 13 -20.05 4.62 3.13
C VAL A 13 -20.82 3.79 2.11
N GLN A 14 -20.16 2.82 1.46
CA GLN A 14 -20.84 1.95 0.52
C GLN A 14 -21.89 1.05 1.19
N GLN A 15 -21.57 0.43 2.32
CA GLN A 15 -22.51 -0.41 3.05
C GLN A 15 -23.72 0.39 3.55
N GLU A 16 -23.49 1.62 4.03
CA GLU A 16 -24.52 2.54 4.50
C GLU A 16 -25.44 3.02 3.35
N SER A 17 -24.86 3.33 2.19
CA SER A 17 -25.61 3.83 1.03
C SER A 17 -26.35 2.74 0.26
N THR A 18 -25.76 1.56 0.06
CA THR A 18 -26.38 0.50 -0.77
C THR A 18 -27.01 -0.63 0.04
N GLY A 19 -26.80 -0.68 1.36
CA GLY A 19 -27.27 -1.75 2.23
C GLY A 19 -26.55 -3.10 2.05
N HIS A 20 -25.50 -3.15 1.23
CA HIS A 20 -24.75 -4.38 0.97
C HIS A 20 -23.26 -4.12 0.74
N ARG A 21 -22.49 -5.21 0.80
CA ARG A 21 -21.07 -5.15 0.47
C ARG A 21 -20.87 -4.80 -1.01
N GLY A 22 -19.81 -4.03 -1.27
CA GLY A 22 -19.05 -3.94 -2.52
C GLY A 22 -19.35 -4.91 -3.66
N ARG A 23 -20.08 -4.48 -4.70
CA ARG A 23 -20.31 -5.21 -5.96
C ARG A 23 -19.67 -4.53 -7.16
N ARG A 24 -19.49 -5.29 -8.25
CA ARG A 24 -18.81 -4.83 -9.47
C ARG A 24 -19.38 -3.54 -10.04
N ASP A 25 -20.70 -3.40 -10.02
CA ASP A 25 -21.43 -2.31 -10.68
C ASP A 25 -21.64 -1.10 -9.75
N ASP A 26 -21.26 -1.22 -8.47
CA ASP A 26 -21.33 -0.09 -7.55
C ASP A 26 -20.21 0.91 -7.86
N PRO A 27 -20.52 2.21 -7.97
CA PRO A 27 -19.56 3.22 -8.42
C PRO A 27 -18.30 3.27 -7.54
N LEU A 28 -18.49 3.25 -6.22
CA LEU A 28 -17.41 3.26 -5.24
C LEU A 28 -16.54 2.00 -5.27
N TYR A 29 -17.14 0.84 -5.55
CA TYR A 29 -16.36 -0.40 -5.67
C TYR A 29 -15.59 -0.45 -6.98
N ALA A 30 -16.15 0.11 -8.06
CA ALA A 30 -15.49 0.19 -9.35
C ALA A 30 -14.17 0.96 -9.24
N ILE A 31 -14.12 2.07 -8.49
CA ILE A 31 -12.92 2.91 -8.33
C ILE A 31 -11.92 2.46 -7.26
N ARG A 32 -12.21 1.39 -6.49
CA ARG A 32 -11.38 0.94 -5.34
C ARG A 32 -9.88 0.79 -5.62
N ARG A 33 -9.50 0.39 -6.83
CA ARG A 33 -8.09 0.21 -7.22
C ARG A 33 -7.41 1.54 -7.52
N VAL A 34 -8.16 2.53 -8.00
CA VAL A 34 -7.67 3.88 -8.29
C VAL A 34 -7.42 4.63 -7.00
N LEU A 35 -8.32 4.49 -6.02
CA LEU A 35 -8.20 5.07 -4.67
C LEU A 35 -6.90 4.66 -3.92
N ARG A 36 -6.26 3.55 -4.30
CA ARG A 36 -5.01 3.07 -3.68
C ARG A 36 -3.74 3.61 -4.34
N ARG A 37 -3.85 4.43 -5.38
CA ARG A 37 -2.70 4.96 -6.12
C ARG A 37 -2.32 6.35 -5.61
N GLY A 38 -1.02 6.65 -5.67
CA GLY A 38 -0.53 8.02 -5.53
C GLY A 38 -1.07 8.90 -6.65
N ALA A 39 -1.44 10.13 -6.32
CA ALA A 39 -2.01 11.12 -7.23
C ALA A 39 -1.08 11.37 -8.43
N GLU A 40 0.22 11.35 -8.18
CA GLU A 40 1.31 11.48 -9.15
C GLU A 40 1.41 10.32 -10.17
N HIS A 41 0.70 9.22 -9.92
CA HIS A 41 0.68 8.04 -10.79
C HIS A 41 -0.68 7.81 -11.48
N LEU A 42 -1.59 8.78 -11.35
CA LEU A 42 -2.87 8.73 -12.03
C LEU A 42 -2.73 9.34 -13.42
N SER A 43 -3.07 8.56 -14.45
CA SER A 43 -3.28 9.11 -15.79
C SER A 43 -4.55 9.98 -15.81
N GLU A 44 -4.68 10.81 -16.82
CA GLU A 44 -5.88 11.63 -17.04
C GLU A 44 -7.17 10.79 -17.04
N HIS A 45 -7.15 9.63 -17.72
CA HIS A 45 -8.27 8.70 -17.71
C HIS A 45 -8.56 8.14 -16.30
N ALA A 46 -7.53 7.84 -15.51
CA ALA A 46 -7.70 7.36 -14.14
C ALA A 46 -8.27 8.45 -13.23
N TRP A 47 -7.86 9.71 -13.43
CA TRP A 47 -8.41 10.88 -12.76
C TRP A 47 -9.89 11.09 -13.07
N ALA A 48 -10.26 11.11 -14.35
CA ALA A 48 -11.65 11.25 -14.76
C ALA A 48 -12.53 10.14 -14.14
N ARG A 49 -12.03 8.91 -14.14
CA ARG A 49 -12.73 7.77 -13.54
C ARG A 49 -12.84 7.87 -12.02
N LEU A 50 -11.82 8.39 -11.34
CA LEU A 50 -11.86 8.64 -9.89
C LEU A 50 -12.95 9.67 -9.56
N LEU A 51 -12.93 10.82 -10.23
CA LEU A 51 -13.88 11.91 -10.00
C LEU A 51 -15.31 11.45 -10.28
N ALA A 52 -15.56 10.80 -11.42
CA ALA A 52 -16.89 10.28 -11.75
C ALA A 52 -17.41 9.26 -10.74
N GLY A 53 -16.53 8.40 -10.21
CA GLY A 53 -16.94 7.41 -9.20
C GLY A 53 -17.23 8.02 -7.82
N LEU A 54 -16.51 9.08 -7.45
CA LEU A 54 -16.78 9.84 -6.23
C LEU A 54 -18.08 10.64 -6.36
N ASP A 55 -18.27 11.35 -7.48
CA ASP A 55 -19.49 12.09 -7.78
C ASP A 55 -20.74 11.21 -7.73
N ALA A 56 -20.63 9.98 -8.26
CA ALA A 56 -21.74 9.03 -8.29
C ALA A 56 -22.06 8.32 -6.95
N GLY A 57 -21.19 8.38 -5.93
CA GLY A 57 -21.37 7.52 -4.76
C GLY A 57 -20.85 8.04 -3.42
N ASP A 58 -20.07 9.12 -3.38
CA ASP A 58 -19.49 9.70 -2.17
C ASP A 58 -20.20 11.02 -1.83
N VAL A 59 -21.50 10.94 -1.55
CA VAL A 59 -22.39 12.10 -1.36
C VAL A 59 -21.86 13.07 -0.28
N ASP A 60 -21.44 12.53 0.86
CA ASP A 60 -20.88 13.31 1.97
C ASP A 60 -19.38 13.60 1.82
N GLN A 61 -18.78 13.23 0.68
CA GLN A 61 -17.37 13.45 0.34
C GLN A 61 -16.36 12.82 1.31
N GLN A 62 -16.78 11.85 2.12
CA GLN A 62 -15.95 11.25 3.15
C GLN A 62 -14.80 10.44 2.53
N ILE A 63 -15.02 9.76 1.41
CA ILE A 63 -13.99 8.98 0.72
C ILE A 63 -12.99 9.92 0.04
N GLY A 64 -13.45 11.01 -0.55
CA GLY A 64 -12.62 12.07 -1.13
C GLY A 64 -11.71 12.70 -0.08
N GLN A 65 -12.26 13.13 1.07
CA GLN A 65 -11.48 13.65 2.19
C GLN A 65 -10.45 12.63 2.69
N ALA A 66 -10.85 11.36 2.85
CA ALA A 66 -9.93 10.33 3.29
C ALA A 66 -8.81 10.07 2.29
N TRP A 67 -9.11 10.12 0.99
CA TRP A 67 -8.12 9.98 -0.07
C TRP A 67 -7.13 11.14 -0.02
N ILE A 68 -7.59 12.39 0.10
CA ILE A 68 -6.73 13.57 0.23
C ILE A 68 -5.82 13.43 1.45
N ALA A 69 -6.38 13.10 2.63
CA ALA A 69 -5.61 12.89 3.84
C ALA A 69 -4.52 11.81 3.66
N ALA A 70 -4.83 10.71 2.98
CA ALA A 70 -3.85 9.68 2.68
C ALA A 70 -2.72 10.16 1.75
N GLN A 71 -3.02 10.99 0.76
CA GLN A 71 -2.01 11.57 -0.13
C GLN A 71 -1.14 12.60 0.59
N ASP A 72 -1.74 13.45 1.42
CA ASP A 72 -0.99 14.47 2.15
C ASP A 72 -0.06 13.84 3.19
N LEU A 73 -0.50 12.76 3.85
CA LEU A 73 0.38 11.98 4.73
C LEU A 73 1.62 11.46 3.99
N ARG A 74 1.47 10.98 2.74
CA ARG A 74 2.61 10.56 1.90
C ARG A 74 3.50 11.75 1.54
N ARG A 75 2.92 12.89 1.21
CA ARG A 75 3.65 14.11 0.84
C ARG A 75 4.44 14.72 2.00
N ILE A 76 4.10 14.40 3.25
CA ILE A 76 4.91 14.82 4.40
C ILE A 76 6.31 14.21 4.33
N TYR A 77 6.48 12.97 3.87
CA TYR A 77 7.80 12.35 3.69
C TYR A 77 8.71 13.07 2.67
N ALA A 78 8.13 13.89 1.80
CA ALA A 78 8.88 14.73 0.85
C ALA A 78 9.27 16.11 1.45
N SER A 79 9.08 16.33 2.75
CA SER A 79 9.47 17.60 3.40
C SER A 79 10.99 17.74 3.46
N ALA A 80 11.47 18.97 3.33
CA ALA A 80 12.90 19.27 3.25
C ALA A 80 13.63 19.20 4.60
N SER A 81 12.89 19.27 5.71
CA SER A 81 13.48 19.22 7.06
C SER A 81 12.57 18.54 8.08
N PRO A 82 13.13 17.98 9.17
CA PRO A 82 12.35 17.41 10.27
C PRO A 82 11.34 18.39 10.87
N ALA A 83 11.73 19.67 11.04
CA ALA A 83 10.85 20.70 11.59
C ALA A 83 9.64 20.98 10.67
N GLN A 84 9.87 21.04 9.35
CA GLN A 84 8.77 21.19 8.39
C GLN A 84 7.86 19.96 8.39
N ALA A 85 8.44 18.76 8.46
CA ALA A 85 7.68 17.52 8.52
C ALA A 85 6.79 17.48 9.77
N GLN A 86 7.33 17.83 10.93
CA GLN A 86 6.59 17.88 12.19
C GLN A 86 5.44 18.88 12.15
N ALA A 87 5.66 20.10 11.64
CA ALA A 87 4.61 21.10 11.52
C ALA A 87 3.48 20.62 10.58
N ARG A 88 3.84 20.03 9.43
CA ARG A 88 2.85 19.48 8.48
C ARG A 88 2.12 18.27 9.06
N LEU A 89 2.80 17.41 9.81
CA LEU A 89 2.20 16.26 10.47
C LEU A 89 1.16 16.71 11.51
N TYR A 90 1.48 17.71 12.32
CA TYR A 90 0.54 18.28 13.28
C TYR A 90 -0.70 18.87 12.60
N ALA A 91 -0.51 19.71 11.58
CA ALA A 91 -1.63 20.26 10.81
C ALA A 91 -2.50 19.16 10.17
N TRP A 92 -1.87 18.10 9.66
CA TRP A 92 -2.56 16.96 9.09
C TRP A 92 -3.36 16.18 10.15
N MET A 93 -2.83 16.00 11.37
CA MET A 93 -3.55 15.35 12.47
C MET A 93 -4.78 16.15 12.90
N VAL A 94 -4.65 17.48 13.02
CA VAL A 94 -5.78 18.38 13.32
C VAL A 94 -6.85 18.25 12.23
N HIS A 95 -6.46 18.35 10.95
CA HIS A 95 -7.40 18.17 9.84
C HIS A 95 -8.15 16.82 9.91
N CYS A 96 -7.45 15.73 10.20
CA CYS A 96 -8.07 14.42 10.34
C CYS A 96 -9.01 14.35 11.56
N ALA A 97 -8.66 14.98 12.68
CA ALA A 97 -9.49 15.03 13.88
C ALA A 97 -10.78 15.84 13.68
N ASP A 98 -10.72 16.89 12.85
CA ASP A 98 -11.85 17.79 12.58
C ASP A 98 -12.72 17.34 11.40
N SER A 99 -12.27 16.36 10.61
CA SER A 99 -12.97 15.87 9.41
C SER A 99 -14.38 15.30 9.64
N GLY A 100 -14.73 14.94 10.87
CA GLY A 100 -15.97 14.21 11.18
C GLY A 100 -15.97 12.74 10.71
N VAL A 101 -14.92 12.28 10.03
CA VAL A 101 -14.80 10.90 9.53
C VAL A 101 -14.16 10.01 10.61
N PRO A 102 -14.86 9.00 11.16
CA PRO A 102 -14.33 8.18 12.26
C PRO A 102 -13.01 7.48 11.92
N GLU A 103 -12.86 7.00 10.69
CA GLU A 103 -11.63 6.36 10.20
C GLU A 103 -10.43 7.31 10.20
N LEU A 104 -10.63 8.59 9.87
CA LEU A 104 -9.56 9.59 9.87
C LEU A 104 -9.15 9.96 11.29
N ARG A 105 -10.11 10.08 12.21
CA ARG A 105 -9.81 10.25 13.64
C ARG A 105 -8.97 9.09 14.17
N ARG A 106 -9.37 7.84 13.89
CA ARG A 106 -8.60 6.63 14.28
C ARG A 106 -7.20 6.61 13.67
N LEU A 107 -7.09 7.01 12.39
CA LEU A 107 -5.82 7.11 11.71
C LEU A 107 -4.93 8.16 12.36
N ALA A 108 -5.45 9.34 12.69
CA ALA A 108 -4.71 10.39 13.38
C ALA A 108 -4.20 9.92 14.75
N THR A 109 -5.04 9.28 15.57
CA THR A 109 -4.61 8.68 16.85
C THR A 109 -3.51 7.64 16.67
N THR A 110 -3.61 6.82 15.62
CA THR A 110 -2.54 5.85 15.31
C THR A 110 -1.26 6.57 14.92
N ILE A 111 -1.30 7.59 14.07
CA ILE A 111 -0.09 8.31 13.68
C ILE A 111 0.51 9.07 14.86
N ASP A 112 -0.32 9.66 15.72
CA ASP A 112 0.11 10.37 16.92
C ASP A 112 0.97 9.46 17.82
N SER A 113 0.50 8.22 18.08
CA SER A 113 1.26 7.25 18.90
C SER A 113 2.57 6.78 18.27
N TRP A 114 2.77 7.01 16.97
CA TRP A 114 3.97 6.64 16.21
C TRP A 114 4.74 7.87 15.70
N THR A 115 4.48 9.06 16.28
CA THR A 115 5.07 10.33 15.82
C THR A 115 6.60 10.30 15.89
N ALA A 116 7.16 9.71 16.95
CA ALA A 116 8.61 9.63 17.13
C ALA A 116 9.27 8.81 16.00
N GLU A 117 8.72 7.64 15.70
CA GLU A 117 9.19 6.75 14.64
C GLU A 117 8.97 7.36 13.25
N PHE A 118 7.85 8.05 13.04
CA PHE A 118 7.58 8.76 11.81
C PHE A 118 8.64 9.83 11.55
N LEU A 119 8.96 10.66 12.55
CA LEU A 119 9.93 11.74 12.43
C LEU A 119 11.38 11.24 12.36
N ALA A 120 11.67 10.05 12.90
CA ALA A 120 12.98 9.41 12.79
C ALA A 120 13.41 9.17 11.32
N TYR A 121 12.46 9.08 10.39
CA TYR A 121 12.76 9.02 8.95
C TYR A 121 13.66 10.19 8.49
N PHE A 122 13.43 11.39 9.02
CA PHE A 122 14.15 12.60 8.60
C PHE A 122 15.53 12.76 9.25
N THR A 123 15.80 12.06 10.35
CA THR A 123 17.10 12.08 11.03
C THR A 123 18.00 10.90 10.63
N THR A 124 17.41 9.84 10.11
CA THR A 124 18.13 8.61 9.71
C THR A 124 18.54 8.58 8.23
N GLY A 125 18.31 9.65 7.48
CA GLY A 125 18.59 9.69 6.04
C GLY A 125 17.61 8.85 5.21
N GLY A 126 16.36 8.74 5.68
CA GLY A 126 15.29 8.03 4.97
C GLY A 126 15.30 6.52 5.15
N ILE A 127 15.94 6.01 6.22
CA ILE A 127 15.87 4.59 6.56
C ILE A 127 14.40 4.23 6.83
N SER A 128 13.97 3.11 6.25
CA SER A 128 12.62 2.58 6.41
C SER A 128 12.67 1.11 6.75
N ASN A 129 11.55 0.57 7.21
CA ASN A 129 11.39 -0.87 7.44
C ASN A 129 11.29 -1.70 6.15
N GLY A 130 11.39 -1.08 4.97
CA GLY A 130 11.27 -1.75 3.67
C GLY A 130 12.18 -2.97 3.49
N PRO A 131 13.50 -2.89 3.75
CA PRO A 131 14.39 -4.04 3.68
C PRO A 131 13.98 -5.18 4.64
N THR A 132 13.58 -4.84 5.87
CA THR A 132 13.10 -5.80 6.86
C THR A 132 11.80 -6.47 6.41
N GLU A 133 10.86 -5.71 5.84
CA GLU A 133 9.63 -6.24 5.28
C GLU A 133 9.89 -7.16 4.07
N ALA A 134 10.80 -6.78 3.18
CA ALA A 134 11.21 -7.61 2.05
C ALA A 134 11.77 -8.96 2.52
N MET A 135 12.64 -8.95 3.52
CA MET A 135 13.15 -10.17 4.14
C MET A 135 12.02 -11.00 4.78
N ASN A 136 11.12 -10.36 5.54
CA ASN A 136 9.96 -11.04 6.14
C ASN A 136 9.05 -11.68 5.08
N LEU A 137 8.88 -11.07 3.91
CA LEU A 137 8.13 -11.65 2.80
C LEU A 137 8.82 -12.90 2.23
N LEU A 138 10.14 -12.87 2.05
CA LEU A 138 10.92 -14.04 1.63
C LEU A 138 10.81 -15.17 2.64
N ILE A 139 10.97 -14.88 3.93
CA ILE A 139 10.83 -15.83 5.02
C ILE A 139 9.44 -16.50 4.98
N LYS A 140 8.36 -15.70 4.85
CA LYS A 140 7.00 -16.22 4.73
C LYS A 140 6.81 -17.08 3.48
N LYS A 141 7.41 -16.72 2.35
CA LYS A 141 7.38 -17.50 1.11
C LYS A 141 8.06 -18.86 1.30
N ILE A 142 9.25 -18.90 1.90
CA ILE A 142 9.99 -20.13 2.18
C ILE A 142 9.17 -21.05 3.10
N LYS A 143 8.57 -20.48 4.17
CA LYS A 143 7.68 -21.22 5.08
C LYS A 143 6.49 -21.83 4.34
N ARG A 144 5.88 -21.10 3.41
CA ARG A 144 4.74 -21.58 2.61
C ARG A 144 5.13 -22.69 1.64
N VAL A 145 6.24 -22.55 0.93
CA VAL A 145 6.76 -23.57 0.00
C VAL A 145 7.16 -24.85 0.74
N GLY A 146 7.68 -24.73 1.96
CA GLY A 146 8.01 -25.89 2.80
C GLY A 146 6.80 -26.56 3.46
N HIS A 147 5.59 -26.04 3.30
CA HIS A 147 4.38 -26.49 4.02
C HIS A 147 4.52 -26.46 5.56
N GLY A 148 5.33 -25.52 6.07
CA GLY A 148 5.69 -25.43 7.48
C GLY A 148 6.86 -26.34 7.87
N PHE A 149 7.52 -26.00 8.98
CA PHE A 149 8.68 -26.74 9.49
C PHE A 149 8.39 -27.16 10.92
N ARG A 150 8.64 -28.43 11.24
CA ARG A 150 8.49 -28.98 12.60
C ARG A 150 9.74 -28.78 13.47
N ASN A 151 10.89 -28.55 12.83
CA ASN A 151 12.20 -28.39 13.45
C ASN A 151 12.78 -27.02 13.03
N PHE A 152 13.25 -26.24 14.01
CA PHE A 152 13.78 -24.90 13.79
C PHE A 152 15.11 -24.91 13.02
N ASP A 153 15.99 -25.89 13.24
CA ASP A 153 17.26 -26.00 12.53
C ASP A 153 17.05 -26.20 11.03
N ASN A 154 16.10 -27.07 10.66
CA ASN A 154 15.71 -27.28 9.26
C ASN A 154 15.13 -26.00 8.64
N TYR A 155 14.32 -25.26 9.40
CA TYR A 155 13.80 -23.97 8.97
C TYR A 155 14.92 -22.95 8.76
N ARG A 156 15.83 -22.82 9.73
CA ARG A 156 16.99 -21.92 9.69
C ARG A 156 17.89 -22.24 8.50
N LEU A 157 18.23 -23.51 8.28
CA LEU A 157 19.03 -23.96 7.13
C LEU A 157 18.36 -23.56 5.80
N ARG A 158 17.04 -23.72 5.69
CA ARG A 158 16.30 -23.32 4.48
C ARG A 158 16.33 -21.80 4.26
N LEU A 159 16.24 -21.00 5.33
CA LEU A 159 16.34 -19.54 5.25
C LEU A 159 17.75 -19.11 4.80
N LEU A 160 18.79 -19.66 5.42
CA LEU A 160 20.18 -19.35 5.07
C LEU A 160 20.50 -19.75 3.63
N LEU A 161 20.04 -20.93 3.20
CA LEU A 161 20.23 -21.38 1.82
C LEU A 161 19.48 -20.50 0.82
N HIS A 162 18.30 -19.97 1.14
CA HIS A 162 17.53 -19.18 0.16
C HIS A 162 17.90 -17.70 0.15
N CYS A 163 18.17 -17.12 1.32
CA CYS A 163 18.38 -15.68 1.49
C CYS A 163 19.85 -15.29 1.71
N GLY A 164 20.73 -16.25 2.00
CA GLY A 164 22.13 -16.00 2.41
C GLY A 164 23.18 -16.49 1.42
N VAL A 165 22.79 -16.96 0.23
CA VAL A 165 23.72 -17.38 -0.82
C VAL A 165 23.39 -16.71 -2.13
N ASP A 166 24.43 -16.37 -2.89
CA ASP A 166 24.30 -15.96 -4.28
C ASP A 166 24.08 -17.21 -5.14
N TRP A 167 22.87 -17.36 -5.65
CA TRP A 167 22.54 -18.45 -6.56
C TRP A 167 23.17 -18.19 -7.92
N GLN A 168 24.24 -18.91 -8.23
CA GLN A 168 24.81 -18.98 -9.57
C GLN A 168 23.86 -19.77 -10.48
N THR A 169 22.82 -19.10 -10.97
CA THR A 169 21.91 -19.68 -11.95
C THR A 169 22.60 -19.62 -13.30
N HIS A 170 23.23 -20.71 -13.72
CA HIS A 170 23.73 -20.81 -15.09
C HIS A 170 22.55 -20.63 -16.05
N GLN A 171 22.64 -19.62 -16.92
CA GLN A 171 21.69 -19.44 -18.01
C GLN A 171 21.77 -20.68 -18.91
N THR A 172 20.74 -21.51 -18.89
CA THR A 172 20.64 -22.66 -19.79
C THR A 172 20.53 -22.12 -21.21
N THR A 173 21.47 -22.48 -22.09
CA THR A 173 21.41 -22.13 -23.51
C THR A 173 20.04 -22.58 -24.05
N PRO A 174 19.21 -21.67 -24.60
CA PRO A 174 17.93 -22.06 -25.16
C PRO A 174 18.17 -23.11 -26.24
N LEU A 175 17.51 -24.26 -26.12
CA LEU A 175 17.52 -25.29 -27.16
C LEU A 175 16.91 -24.67 -28.41
N ARG A 176 17.75 -24.30 -29.38
CA ARG A 176 17.29 -23.94 -30.72
C ARG A 176 16.75 -25.20 -31.37
N ALA A 177 15.45 -25.45 -31.23
CA ALA A 177 14.77 -26.41 -32.07
C ALA A 177 14.90 -25.94 -33.53
N ARG A 178 15.62 -26.71 -34.35
CA ARG A 178 15.54 -26.54 -35.81
C ARG A 178 14.14 -26.97 -36.23
N LEU A 179 13.35 -26.03 -36.75
CA LEU A 179 12.09 -26.36 -37.41
C LEU A 179 12.36 -27.38 -38.54
N PRO A 180 11.61 -28.49 -38.63
CA PRO A 180 11.78 -29.45 -39.72
C PRO A 180 11.50 -28.74 -41.05
N ARG A 181 12.44 -28.87 -42.00
CA ARG A 181 12.22 -28.40 -43.37
C ARG A 181 11.24 -29.36 -44.02
N LEU A 182 10.06 -28.89 -44.36
CA LEU A 182 9.16 -29.60 -45.26
C LEU A 182 9.82 -29.63 -46.64
N ALA A 183 10.15 -30.82 -47.14
CA ALA A 183 10.54 -31.03 -48.52
C ALA A 183 9.29 -30.91 -49.40
N ALA A 184 9.37 -30.10 -50.45
CA ALA A 184 8.32 -29.90 -51.44
C ALA A 184 8.28 -31.08 -52.43
#